data_AF-A0A5E4LD86-F1
#
_entry.id   AF-A0A5E4LD86-F1
#
_cell.length_a   1.000
_cell.length_b   1.000
_cell.length_c   1.000
_cell.angle_alpha   90.00
_cell.angle_beta   90.00
_cell.angle_gamma   90.00
#
_symmetry.space_group_name_H-M   'P 1'
#
loop_
_entity.id
_entity.type
_entity.pdbx_description
1 polymer ?
#
loop_
_entity_poly.entity_id
_entity_poly.type
_entity_poly.pdbx_seq_one_letter_code
_entity_poly.pdbx_strand_id
1 'polypeptide(L)'
;MAGNKQVNEAINIPSFFSVMFAGILLGFIAHELVHILLIPEVTSITIRFGGSTVPVSVCCLNEGQKPLEEIAFFVQFLLTIVWIVFNRNIYLHQGNGG
;
A
#
# COMPACT_ATOMS: atom_id res chain seq x y z
N MET A 1 27.70 -19.99 -23.66
CA MET A 1 26.47 -19.18 -23.68
C MET A 1 25.48 -19.84 -22.73
N ALA A 2 25.41 -19.38 -21.48
CA ALA A 2 24.48 -19.94 -20.50
C ALA A 2 23.07 -19.45 -20.89
N GLY A 3 22.23 -20.39 -21.33
CA GLY A 3 20.84 -20.12 -21.66
C GLY A 3 20.15 -19.54 -20.44
N ASN A 4 19.67 -18.31 -20.57
CA ASN A 4 18.79 -17.67 -19.60
C ASN A 4 17.52 -18.53 -19.53
N LYS A 5 17.46 -19.49 -18.60
CA LYS A 5 16.24 -20.25 -18.32
C LYS A 5 15.21 -19.22 -17.85
N GLN A 6 14.34 -18.77 -18.76
CA GLN A 6 13.12 -18.07 -18.38
C GLN A 6 12.34 -19.02 -17.49
N VAL A 7 12.47 -18.82 -16.18
CA VAL A 7 11.59 -19.44 -15.21
C VAL A 7 10.24 -18.77 -15.45
N ASN A 8 9.28 -19.52 -15.99
CA ASN A 8 7.90 -19.07 -16.02
C ASN A 8 7.44 -18.98 -14.57
N GLU A 9 7.48 -17.77 -14.01
CA GLU A 9 6.94 -17.48 -12.68
C GLU A 9 5.41 -17.53 -12.78
N ALA A 10 4.79 -18.43 -12.00
CA ALA A 10 3.35 -18.55 -11.90
C ALA A 10 2.86 -17.77 -10.67
N ILE A 11 1.82 -16.96 -10.84
CA ILE A 11 1.21 -16.19 -9.75
C ILE A 11 0.19 -17.06 -9.01
N ASN A 12 0.41 -17.25 -7.70
CA ASN A 12 -0.60 -17.76 -6.80
C ASN A 12 -1.59 -16.63 -6.47
N ILE A 13 -2.75 -16.67 -7.12
CA ILE A 13 -3.76 -15.62 -7.03
C ILE A 13 -4.23 -15.37 -5.58
N PRO A 14 -4.60 -16.39 -4.77
CA PRO A 14 -4.92 -16.19 -3.35
C PRO A 14 -3.82 -15.47 -2.57
N SER A 15 -2.57 -15.94 -2.68
CA SER A 15 -1.43 -15.35 -1.97
C SER A 15 -1.16 -13.91 -2.41
N PHE A 16 -1.32 -13.63 -3.71
CA PHE A 16 -1.15 -12.29 -4.26
C PHE A 16 -2.16 -11.31 -3.64
N PHE A 17 -3.44 -11.69 -3.58
CA PHE A 17 -4.46 -10.88 -2.93
C PHE A 17 -4.15 -10.65 -1.45
N SER A 18 -3.75 -11.68 -0.71
CA SER A 18 -3.38 -11.52 0.71
C SER A 18 -2.23 -10.53 0.90
N VAL A 19 -1.19 -10.60 0.07
CA VAL A 19 -0.05 -9.68 0.13
C VAL A 19 -0.47 -8.25 -0.25
N MET A 20 -1.30 -8.08 -1.29
CA MET A 20 -1.84 -6.77 -1.67
C MET A 20 -2.66 -6.13 -0.55
N PHE A 21 -3.60 -6.87 0.05
CA PHE A 21 -4.42 -6.35 1.15
C PHE A 21 -3.59 -5.96 2.36
N ALA A 22 -2.61 -6.80 2.74
CA ALA A 22 -1.69 -6.47 3.82
C ALA A 22 -0.88 -5.20 3.51
N GLY A 23 -0.41 -5.03 2.28
CA GLY A 23 0.32 -3.84 1.85
C GLY A 23 -0.51 -2.57 1.92
N ILE A 24 -1.76 -2.63 1.46
CA ILE A 24 -2.69 -1.49 1.54
C ILE A 24 -2.96 -1.10 2.99
N LEU A 25 -3.24 -2.07 3.87
CA LEU A 25 -3.46 -1.81 5.29
C LEU A 25 -2.22 -1.20 5.96
N LEU A 26 -1.04 -1.73 5.66
CA LEU A 26 0.23 -1.16 6.15
C LEU A 26 0.43 0.28 5.66
N GLY A 27 0.12 0.55 4.40
CA GLY A 27 0.15 1.88 3.83
C GLY A 27 -0.78 2.85 4.56
N PHE A 28 -2.02 2.43 4.89
CA PHE A 28 -2.93 3.23 5.70
C PHE A 28 -2.37 3.52 7.10
N ILE A 29 -1.81 2.52 7.79
CA ILE A 29 -1.19 2.75 9.11
C ILE A 29 -0.07 3.80 9.01
N ALA A 30 0.76 3.70 7.97
CA ALA A 30 1.83 4.67 7.76
C ALA A 30 1.33 6.07 7.40
N HIS A 31 0.26 6.17 6.62
CA HIS A 31 -0.43 7.43 6.34
C HIS A 31 -0.81 8.12 7.66
N GLU A 32 -1.51 7.40 8.53
CA GLU A 32 -1.96 7.91 9.83
C GLU A 32 -0.79 8.28 10.76
N LEU A 33 0.33 7.55 10.70
CA LEU A 33 1.54 7.93 11.43
C LEU A 33 2.12 9.27 10.96
N VAL A 34 2.12 9.54 9.66
CA VAL A 34 2.57 10.82 9.12
C VAL A 34 1.67 11.96 9.62
N HIS A 35 0.36 11.74 9.68
CA HIS A 35 -0.60 12.68 10.26
C HIS A 35 -0.27 13.02 11.71
N ILE A 36 -0.10 12.00 12.55
CA ILE A 36 0.22 12.17 13.98
C ILE A 36 1.53 12.94 14.17
N LEU A 37 2.52 12.72 13.29
CA LEU A 37 3.86 13.30 13.44
C LEU A 37 4.00 14.70 12.85
N LEU A 38 3.34 14.99 11.72
CA LEU A 38 3.57 16.20 10.94
C LEU A 38 2.42 17.20 11.01
N ILE A 39 1.21 16.78 11.40
CA ILE A 39 0.03 17.66 11.43
C ILE A 39 -0.35 17.93 12.89
N PRO A 40 0.04 19.09 13.47
CA PRO A 40 -0.14 19.38 14.89
C PRO A 40 -1.61 19.64 15.29
N GLU A 41 -2.49 19.93 14.33
CA GLU A 41 -3.90 20.26 14.57
C GLU A 41 -4.83 19.37 13.74
N VAL A 42 -4.77 18.05 13.96
CA VAL A 42 -5.74 17.14 13.35
C VAL A 42 -7.04 17.21 14.15
N THR A 43 -7.98 18.05 13.69
CA THR A 43 -9.25 18.29 14.38
C THR A 43 -10.19 17.07 14.35
N SER A 44 -10.06 16.20 13.34
CA SER A 44 -10.58 14.83 13.36
C SER A 44 -10.06 14.07 12.13
N ILE A 45 -9.58 12.84 12.34
CA ILE A 45 -9.38 11.87 11.25
C ILE A 45 -10.69 11.12 11.13
N THR A 46 -11.47 11.42 10.10
CA THR A 46 -12.71 10.68 9.85
C THR A 46 -12.46 9.71 8.71
N ILE A 47 -12.37 8.43 9.03
CA ILE A 47 -12.44 7.36 8.01
C ILE A 47 -13.88 7.32 7.53
N ARG A 48 -14.15 7.93 6.38
CA ARG A 48 -15.45 7.84 5.73
C ARG A 48 -15.45 6.63 4.82
N PHE A 49 -16.29 5.66 5.15
CA PHE A 49 -16.71 4.66 4.18
C PHE A 49 -17.72 5.34 3.24
N GLY A 50 -17.24 5.86 2.11
CA GLY A 50 -18.11 6.36 1.05
C GLY A 50 -19.01 5.22 0.57
N GLY A 51 -20.24 5.56 0.13
CA GLY A 51 -21.32 4.62 -0.26
C GLY A 51 -21.02 3.61 -1.39
N SER A 52 -19.76 3.43 -1.74
CA SER A 52 -19.24 2.34 -2.55
C SER A 52 -17.90 1.90 -1.96
N THR A 53 -17.96 1.08 -0.89
CA THR A 53 -16.97 0.06 -0.46
C THR A 53 -15.48 0.41 -0.35
N VAL A 54 -15.05 1.66 -0.48
CA VAL A 54 -13.65 2.07 -0.35
C VAL A 54 -13.52 3.00 0.86
N PRO A 55 -12.68 2.67 1.86
CA PRO A 55 -12.38 3.60 2.94
C PRO A 55 -11.64 4.81 2.35
N VAL A 56 -12.22 5.99 2.54
CA VAL A 56 -11.57 7.26 2.22
C VAL A 56 -11.29 7.96 3.55
N SER A 57 -10.02 8.06 3.94
CA SER A 57 -9.63 8.95 5.03
C SER A 57 -9.80 10.38 4.54
N VAL A 58 -10.66 11.16 5.21
CA VAL A 58 -10.84 12.58 4.90
C VAL A 58 -10.43 13.37 6.14
N CYS A 59 -9.23 13.95 6.08
CA CYS A 59 -8.75 14.86 7.11
C CYS A 59 -9.28 16.28 6.85
N CYS A 60 -9.86 16.92 7.87
CA CYS A 60 -10.22 18.34 7.82
C CYS A 60 -8.94 19.18 7.98
N LEU A 61 -8.24 19.40 6.86
CA LEU A 61 -6.95 20.09 6.84
C LEU A 61 -7.11 21.58 6.56
N ASN A 62 -6.33 22.39 7.28
CA ASN A 62 -6.15 23.80 6.93
C ASN A 62 -5.40 23.93 5.59
N GLU A 63 -5.56 25.04 4.86
CA GLU A 63 -4.98 25.18 3.51
C GLU A 63 -3.45 24.99 3.48
N GLY A 64 -2.74 25.36 4.55
CA GLY A 64 -1.29 25.15 4.70
C GLY A 64 -0.86 23.71 5.00
N GLN A 65 -1.81 22.82 5.32
CA GLN A 65 -1.55 21.41 5.65
C GLN A 65 -1.79 20.45 4.48
N LYS A 66 -2.33 20.94 3.34
CA LYS A 66 -2.54 20.13 2.12
C LYS A 66 -1.25 19.49 1.58
N PRO A 67 -0.08 20.17 1.56
CA PRO A 67 1.15 19.51 1.11
C PRO A 67 1.59 18.35 2.03
N LEU A 68 1.25 18.40 3.32
CA LEU A 68 1.57 17.33 4.27
C LEU A 68 0.70 16.09 4.04
N GLU A 69 -0.55 16.29 3.61
CA GLU A 69 -1.43 15.22 3.15
C GLU A 69 -0.89 14.48 1.93
N GLU A 70 -0.39 15.24 0.95
CA GLU A 70 0.23 14.68 -0.24
C GLU A 70 1.46 13.83 0.13
N ILE A 71 2.24 14.26 1.12
CA ILE A 71 3.36 13.48 1.68
C ILE A 71 2.83 12.19 2.34
N ALA A 72 1.76 12.25 3.13
CA ALA A 72 1.17 11.07 3.76
C ALA A 72 0.68 10.05 2.72
N PHE A 73 0.00 10.50 1.65
CA PHE A 73 -0.41 9.65 0.53
C PHE A 73 0.79 9.06 -0.22
N PHE A 74 1.83 9.86 -0.44
CA PHE A 74 3.03 9.38 -1.11
C PHE A 74 3.74 8.29 -0.30
N VAL A 75 3.85 8.47 1.03
CA VAL A 75 4.42 7.46 1.94
C VAL A 75 3.57 6.18 1.94
N GLN A 76 2.23 6.29 2.00
CA GLN A 76 1.32 5.16 1.88
C GLN A 76 1.55 4.37 0.57
N PHE A 77 1.64 5.08 -0.56
CA PHE A 77 1.84 4.48 -1.86
C PHE A 77 3.20 3.77 -1.95
N LEU A 78 4.28 4.42 -1.52
CA LEU A 78 5.61 3.84 -1.51
C LEU A 78 5.68 2.57 -0.65
N LEU A 79 5.14 2.61 0.56
CA LEU A 79 5.15 1.46 1.46
C LEU A 79 4.33 0.30 0.92
N THR A 80 3.20 0.58 0.26
CA THR A 80 2.39 -0.45 -0.40
C THR A 80 3.19 -1.15 -1.51
N ILE A 81 3.87 -0.39 -2.36
CA ILE A 81 4.72 -0.95 -3.43
C ILE A 81 5.88 -1.75 -2.86
N VAL A 82 6.61 -1.17 -1.90
CA VAL A 82 7.75 -1.82 -1.25
C VAL A 82 7.30 -3.14 -0.62
N TRP A 83 6.18 -3.14 0.10
CA TRP A 83 5.62 -4.36 0.68
C TRP A 83 5.37 -5.45 -0.36
N ILE A 84 4.71 -5.12 -1.47
CA ILE A 84 4.39 -6.08 -2.53
C ILE A 84 5.68 -6.65 -3.14
N VAL A 85 6.63 -5.79 -3.51
CA VAL A 85 7.89 -6.20 -4.14
C VAL A 85 8.73 -7.10 -3.22
N PHE A 86 8.84 -6.75 -1.93
CA PHE A 86 9.62 -7.54 -0.96
C PHE A 86 8.97 -8.89 -0.65
N ASN A 87 7.63 -8.99 -0.75
CA ASN A 87 6.88 -10.21 -0.50
C ASN A 87 6.59 -11.03 -1.77
N ARG A 88 7.26 -10.73 -2.90
CA ARG A 88 7.11 -11.47 -4.17
C ARG A 88 7.24 -12.99 -4.02
N ASN A 89 8.09 -13.45 -3.11
CA ASN A 89 8.37 -14.85 -2.87
C ASN A 89 7.16 -15.62 -2.31
N ILE A 90 6.17 -14.91 -1.75
CA ILE A 90 4.96 -15.49 -1.17
C ILE A 90 3.94 -15.82 -2.26
N TYR A 91 3.86 -15.01 -3.31
CA TYR A 91 2.85 -15.13 -4.36
C TYR A 91 3.39 -15.55 -5.72
N LEU A 92 4.71 -15.56 -5.91
CA LEU A 92 5.36 -16.15 -7.08
C LEU A 92 5.87 -17.55 -6.74
N HIS A 93 5.44 -18.53 -7.54
CA HIS A 93 6.03 -19.86 -7.53
C HIS A 93 6.82 -20.06 -8.82
N GLN A 94 7.95 -20.75 -8.74
CA GLN A 94 8.63 -21.21 -9.94
C GLN A 94 7.75 -22.28 -10.57
N GLY A 95 7.21 -22.01 -11.75
CA GLY A 95 6.51 -23.02 -12.52
C GLY A 95 7.47 -24.13 -12.88
N ASN A 96 7.18 -25.37 -12.47
CA ASN A 96 7.80 -26.53 -13.09
C ASN A 96 7.33 -26.52 -14.56
N GLY A 97 8.22 -26.16 -15.47
CA GLY A 97 8.01 -26.38 -16.90
C GLY A 97 7.88 -27.88 -17.13
N GLY A 98 6.62 -28.34 -17.24
CA GLY A 98 6.24 -29.65 -17.78
C GLY A 98 5.87 -29.50 -19.23
#